data_AF-A0A831YE58-F1
#
_entry.id   AF-A0A831YE58-F1
#
_cell.length_a   1.000
_cell.length_b   1.000
_cell.length_c   1.000
_cell.angle_alpha   90.00
_cell.angle_beta   90.00
_cell.angle_gamma   90.00
#
_symmetry.space_group_name_H-M   'P 1'
#
loop_
_entity.id
_entity.type
_entity.pdbx_description
1 polymer ?
#
loop_
_entity_poly.entity_id
_entity_poly.type
_entity_poly.pdbx_seq_one_letter_code
_entity_poly.pdbx_strand_id
1 'polypeptide(L)'
;MADGFDIHLDSEQAARLKAAADVRGVSPSDYALAAIDQALSEVPAGFVDPDPAIDEVIADEVEQTGEAVSWLEFRNRLRKFGGHNG
;
A
#
# COMPACT_ATOMS: atom_id res chain seq x y z
N MET A 1 12.97 -29.38 -3.93
CA MET A 1 13.57 -28.43 -2.98
C MET A 1 13.41 -27.06 -3.60
N ALA A 2 12.83 -26.10 -2.88
CA ALA A 2 12.86 -24.72 -3.38
C ALA A 2 14.31 -24.23 -3.26
N ASP A 3 14.89 -23.73 -4.34
CA ASP A 3 16.17 -23.03 -4.26
C ASP A 3 15.93 -21.77 -3.44
N GLY A 4 16.57 -21.69 -2.28
CA GLY A 4 16.56 -20.49 -1.45
C GLY A 4 17.31 -19.37 -2.15
N PHE A 5 16.85 -18.13 -1.96
CA PHE A 5 17.54 -16.94 -2.43
C PHE A 5 18.14 -16.19 -1.24
N ASP A 6 19.45 -15.97 -1.27
CA ASP A 6 20.16 -15.21 -0.23
C ASP A 6 20.24 -13.73 -0.61
N ILE A 7 19.76 -12.86 0.27
CA ILE A 7 19.87 -11.40 0.10
C ILE A 7 21.03 -10.90 0.95
N HIS A 8 22.08 -10.41 0.30
CA HIS A 8 23.18 -9.74 0.97
C HIS A 8 22.87 -8.26 1.17
N LEU A 9 22.89 -7.82 2.42
CA LEU A 9 22.75 -6.43 2.82
C LEU A 9 24.10 -5.89 3.30
N ASP A 10 24.38 -4.64 2.98
CA ASP A 10 25.50 -3.95 3.61
C ASP A 10 25.21 -3.66 5.11
N SER A 11 26.24 -3.22 5.83
CA SER A 11 26.18 -2.97 7.27
C SER A 11 25.10 -1.95 7.66
N GLU A 12 24.88 -0.93 6.83
CA GLU A 12 23.92 0.14 7.09
C GLU A 12 22.49 -0.35 6.85
N GLN A 13 22.27 -1.05 5.74
CA GLN A 13 20.99 -1.68 5.40
C GLN A 13 20.59 -2.72 6.46
N ALA A 14 21.53 -3.56 6.90
CA ALA A 14 21.29 -4.56 7.95
C ALA A 14 20.92 -3.89 9.29
N ALA A 15 21.60 -2.81 9.66
CA ALA A 15 21.28 -2.06 10.88
C ALA A 15 19.88 -1.42 10.81
N ARG A 16 19.51 -0.86 9.66
CA ARG A 16 18.18 -0.29 9.44
C ARG A 16 17.08 -1.34 9.51
N LEU A 17 17.28 -2.48 8.84
CA LEU A 17 16.32 -3.59 8.87
C LEU A 17 16.11 -4.08 10.30
N LYS A 18 17.20 -4.27 11.05
CA LYS A 18 17.15 -4.69 12.44
C LYS A 18 16.38 -3.69 13.31
N ALA A 19 16.70 -2.39 13.20
CA ALA A 19 15.99 -1.37 13.98
C ALA A 19 14.48 -1.36 13.67
N ALA A 20 14.10 -1.53 12.41
CA ALA A 20 12.69 -1.58 12.01
C ALA A 20 11.96 -2.83 12.54
N ALA A 21 12.65 -3.97 12.57
CA ALA A 21 12.14 -5.20 13.16
C ALA A 21 12.00 -5.10 14.69
N ASP A 22 13.00 -4.54 15.37
CA ASP A 22 13.02 -4.34 16.82
C ASP A 22 11.84 -3.46 17.28
N VAL A 23 11.51 -2.39 16.53
CA VAL A 23 10.35 -1.52 16.81
C VAL A 23 9.03 -2.30 16.79
N ARG A 24 8.94 -3.33 15.95
CA ARG A 24 7.75 -4.18 15.82
C ARG A 24 7.82 -5.45 16.67
N GLY A 25 8.91 -5.67 17.40
CA GLY A 25 9.10 -6.86 18.24
C GLY A 25 9.18 -8.18 17.47
N VAL A 26 9.61 -8.14 16.20
CA VAL A 26 9.70 -9.31 15.31
C VAL A 26 11.15 -9.58 14.91
N SER A 27 11.42 -10.75 14.33
CA SER A 27 12.74 -11.04 13.77
C SER A 27 13.00 -10.21 12.49
N PRO A 28 14.26 -9.89 12.16
CA PRO A 28 14.59 -9.21 10.90
C PRO A 28 14.11 -9.94 9.64
N SER A 29 14.10 -11.28 9.67
CA SER A 29 13.59 -12.10 8.55
C SER A 29 12.08 -11.99 8.40
N ASP A 30 11.32 -12.04 9.50
CA ASP A 30 9.86 -11.91 9.45
C ASP A 30 9.45 -10.52 9.00
N TYR A 31 10.18 -9.49 9.48
CA TYR A 31 9.98 -8.13 9.02
C TYR A 31 10.25 -7.98 7.52
N ALA A 32 11.36 -8.55 7.03
CA ALA A 32 11.74 -8.47 5.62
C ALA A 32 10.69 -9.14 4.71
N LEU A 33 10.20 -10.32 5.10
CA LEU A 33 9.15 -11.02 4.36
C LEU A 33 7.85 -10.20 4.32
N ALA A 34 7.39 -9.69 5.47
CA ALA A 34 6.21 -8.86 5.53
C ALA A 34 6.34 -7.58 4.67
N ALA A 35 7.53 -6.97 4.64
CA ALA A 35 7.79 -5.80 3.79
C ALA A 35 7.79 -6.13 2.29
N ILE A 36 8.31 -7.31 1.91
CA ILE A 36 8.26 -7.79 0.52
C ILE A 36 6.82 -8.09 0.11
N ASP A 37 6.06 -8.80 0.95
CA ASP A 37 4.66 -9.13 0.70
C ASP A 37 3.81 -7.85 0.57
N GLN A 38 4.08 -6.86 1.42
CA GLN A 38 3.48 -5.54 1.34
C GLN A 38 3.84 -4.85 0.03
N ALA A 39 5.12 -4.82 -0.37
CA ALA A 39 5.54 -4.19 -1.62
C ALA A 39 4.99 -4.88 -2.87
N LEU A 40 4.75 -6.20 -2.81
CA LEU A 40 4.11 -6.96 -3.89
C LEU A 40 2.59 -6.74 -3.95
N SER A 41 1.97 -6.44 -2.80
CA SER A 41 0.51 -6.23 -2.69
C SER A 41 0.10 -4.78 -2.85
N GLU A 42 1.00 -3.83 -2.54
CA GLU A 42 0.75 -2.40 -2.67
C GLU A 42 1.02 -1.93 -4.09
N VAL A 43 -0.04 -1.48 -4.77
CA VAL A 43 0.06 -0.61 -5.93
C VAL A 43 0.84 0.64 -5.47
N PRO A 44 1.99 1.00 -6.08
CA PRO A 44 2.85 2.05 -5.56
C PRO A 44 2.06 3.34 -5.36
N ALA A 45 2.27 4.05 -4.25
CA ALA A 45 1.62 5.33 -4.02
C ALA A 45 1.96 6.30 -5.17
N GLY A 46 0.98 6.61 -6.02
CA GLY A 46 1.15 7.40 -7.25
C GLY A 46 1.12 6.60 -8.55
N PHE A 47 0.93 5.28 -8.49
CA PHE A 47 0.55 4.49 -9.66
C PHE A 47 -0.91 4.81 -10.00
N VAL A 48 -1.07 5.78 -10.89
CA VAL A 48 -2.29 5.91 -11.69
C VAL A 48 -2.30 4.69 -12.58
N ASP A 49 -3.36 3.88 -12.50
CA ASP A 49 -3.52 2.77 -13.42
C ASP A 49 -3.52 3.34 -14.86
N PRO A 50 -2.57 2.95 -15.72
CA PRO A 50 -2.49 3.47 -17.08
C PRO A 50 -3.57 2.86 -17.98
N ASP A 51 -4.36 1.90 -17.51
CA ASP A 51 -5.44 1.29 -18.28
C ASP A 51 -6.67 2.20 -18.29
N PRO A 52 -6.96 2.88 -19.42
CA PRO A 52 -8.14 3.74 -19.55
C PRO A 52 -9.45 2.95 -19.43
N ALA A 53 -9.42 1.60 -19.52
CA ALA A 53 -10.62 0.78 -19.34
C ALA A 53 -11.19 0.88 -17.93
N ILE A 54 -10.38 1.20 -16.91
CA ILE A 54 -10.89 1.40 -15.54
C ILE A 54 -11.71 2.69 -15.46
N ASP A 55 -11.25 3.76 -16.10
CA ASP A 55 -11.98 5.03 -16.16
C ASP A 55 -13.34 4.86 -16.88
N GLU A 56 -13.36 4.07 -17.96
CA GLU A 56 -14.60 3.73 -18.69
C GLU A 56 -15.54 2.88 -17.83
N VAL A 57 -15.05 1.87 -17.11
CA VAL A 57 -15.88 1.04 -16.20
C VAL A 57 -16.47 1.87 -15.06
N ILE A 58 -15.71 2.83 -14.51
CA ILE A 58 -16.22 3.76 -13.49
C ILE A 58 -17.29 4.69 -14.09
N ALA A 59 -17.08 5.18 -15.31
CA ALA A 59 -18.05 6.03 -16.00
C ALA A 59 -19.35 5.28 -16.32
N ASP A 60 -19.24 4.04 -16.83
CA ASP A 60 -20.37 3.16 -17.14
C ASP A 60 -21.19 2.85 -15.88
N GLU A 61 -20.54 2.53 -14.77
CA GLU A 61 -21.23 2.24 -13.50
C GLU A 61 -21.96 3.48 -12.97
N VAL A 62 -21.36 4.68 -13.08
CA VAL A 62 -22.00 5.93 -12.69
C VAL A 62 -23.18 6.26 -13.62
N GLU A 63 -23.07 6.00 -14.92
CA GLU A 63 -24.19 6.18 -15.86
C GLU A 63 -25.32 5.19 -15.58
N GLN A 64 -25.00 3.94 -15.22
CA GLN A 64 -25.96 2.89 -14.94
C GLN A 64 -26.69 3.06 -13.61
N THR A 65 -25.97 3.48 -12.56
CA THR A 65 -26.50 3.56 -11.18
C THR A 65 -26.89 4.98 -10.77
N GLY A 66 -26.29 5.99 -11.37
CA GLY A 66 -26.37 7.39 -10.94
C GLY A 66 -25.66 7.66 -9.61
N GLU A 67 -24.94 6.68 -9.05
CA GLU A 67 -24.28 6.81 -7.75
C GLU A 67 -22.94 7.55 -7.88
N ALA A 68 -23.01 8.88 -7.81
CA ALA A 68 -21.86 9.75 -7.67
C ALA A 68 -21.97 10.59 -6.38
N VAL A 69 -20.83 10.82 -5.72
CA VAL A 69 -20.78 11.73 -4.55
C VAL A 69 -20.36 13.12 -4.98
N SER A 70 -20.93 14.13 -4.32
CA SER A 70 -20.48 15.51 -4.55
C SER A 70 -19.06 15.72 -4.02
N TRP A 71 -18.33 16.67 -4.62
CA TRP A 71 -16.98 17.05 -4.16
C TRP A 71 -16.96 17.47 -2.68
N LEU A 72 -18.01 18.15 -2.21
CA LEU A 72 -18.12 18.55 -0.81
C LEU A 72 -18.24 17.35 0.12
N GLU A 73 -19.03 16.35 -0.28
CA GLU A 73 -19.19 15.10 0.47
C GLU A 73 -17.90 14.29 0.49
N PHE A 74 -17.23 14.15 -0.66
CA PHE A 74 -15.92 13.52 -0.76
C PHE A 74 -14.90 14.18 0.19
N ARG A 75 -14.80 15.52 0.16
CA ARG A 75 -13.90 16.27 1.04
C ARG A 75 -14.23 16.07 2.52
N ASN A 76 -15.51 15.99 2.87
CA ASN A 76 -15.94 15.76 4.24
C ASN A 76 -15.60 14.33 4.70
N ARG A 77 -15.70 13.33 3.82
CA ARG A 77 -15.26 11.95 4.09
C ARG A 77 -13.76 11.89 4.36
N LEU A 78 -12.93 12.54 3.54
CA LEU A 78 -11.47 12.58 3.75
C LEU A 78 -11.08 13.19 5.11
N ARG A 79 -11.74 14.28 5.53
CA ARG A 79 -11.50 14.88 6.85
C ARG A 79 -11.89 13.96 8.00
N LYS A 80 -12.95 13.15 7.82
CA LYS A 80 -13.40 12.18 8.82
C LYS A 80 -12.41 11.01 8.96
N PHE A 81 -11.79 10.57 7.86
CA PHE A 81 -10.73 9.56 7.89
C PHE A 81 -9.42 10.07 8.50
N GLY A 82 -9.04 11.33 8.25
CA GLY A 82 -7.82 11.94 8.81
C GLY A 82 -7.91 12.39 10.29
N GLY A 83 -9.07 12.25 10.94
CA GLY A 83 -9.33 12.70 12.31
C GLY A 83 -9.23 11.62 13.40
N HIS A 84 -8.83 10.39 13.05
CA HIS A 84 -8.67 9.30 14.01
C HIS A 84 -7.18 8.95 14.19
N ASN A 85 -6.47 9.80 14.94
CA ASN A 85 -5.26 9.45 15.67
C ASN A 85 -5.38 10.10 17.04
N GLY A 86 -5.86 9.31 18.01
CA GLY A 86 -5.74 9.61 19.44
C GLY A 86 -4.38 9.18 19.97
#